data_AF-A0A2T1LYJ6-F1
#
_entry.id   AF-A0A2T1LYJ6-F1
#
_cell.length_a   1.000
_cell.length_b   1.000
_cell.length_c   1.000
_cell.angle_alpha   90.00
_cell.angle_beta   90.00
_cell.angle_gamma   90.00
#
_symmetry.space_group_name_H-M   'P 1'
#
loop_
_entity.id
_entity.type
_entity.pdbx_description
1 polymer ?
#
loop_
_entity_poly.entity_id
_entity_poly.type
_entity_poly.pdbx_seq_one_letter_code
_entity_poly.pdbx_strand_id
1 'polypeptide(L)'
;MTEDVAVEKPKSEKTATLSEKKDVFENCIQTLGLKYIQRHVFICADQTKPNCCTKDVSLEAWNYLKRRLKELGLDHPTPELPSCIFRTKVNCLRVCIDGPILLVYPDGVWYRNATPEVIERIITEHLLGNKIVSEYAFLIQPLPSTPTPNNIIS
;
A
#
# COMPACT_ATOMS: atom_id res chain seq x y z
N MET A 1 -1.65 -9.21 -18.56
CA MET A 1 -0.70 -8.12 -18.25
C MET A 1 -1.43 -6.81 -18.48
N THR A 2 -2.03 -6.22 -17.45
CA THR A 2 -2.58 -4.86 -17.53
C THR A 2 -1.80 -4.03 -16.52
N GLU A 3 -1.27 -2.90 -16.98
CA GLU A 3 -0.43 -1.98 -16.22
C GLU A 3 -1.13 -1.50 -14.93
N ASP A 4 -0.37 -0.92 -13.99
CA ASP A 4 -1.00 -0.17 -12.91
C ASP A 4 -2.02 0.80 -13.53
N VAL A 5 -3.18 0.99 -12.92
CA VAL A 5 -4.07 2.09 -13.29
C VAL A 5 -3.38 3.38 -12.84
N ALA A 6 -2.35 3.78 -13.56
CA ALA A 6 -1.81 5.11 -13.52
C ALA A 6 -2.82 5.97 -14.25
N VAL A 7 -3.41 6.93 -13.54
CA VAL A 7 -4.24 7.95 -14.18
C VAL A 7 -3.30 8.76 -15.06
N GLU A 8 -3.40 8.54 -16.38
CA GLU A 8 -2.55 9.22 -17.35
C GLU A 8 -2.73 10.73 -17.24
N LYS A 9 -1.61 11.46 -17.26
CA LYS A 9 -1.65 12.93 -17.35
C LYS A 9 -2.25 13.31 -18.71
N PRO A 10 -3.11 14.34 -18.79
CA PRO A 10 -3.63 14.81 -20.08
C PRO A 10 -2.48 15.21 -21.01
N LYS A 11 -2.57 14.78 -22.29
CA LYS A 11 -1.52 14.86 -23.33
C LYS A 11 -1.18 16.27 -23.84
N SER A 12 -1.38 17.35 -23.08
CA SER A 12 -0.87 18.67 -23.51
C SER A 12 -0.45 19.56 -22.36
N GLU A 13 0.82 19.99 -22.39
CA GLU A 13 1.38 21.11 -21.62
C GLU A 13 0.84 22.47 -22.12
N LYS A 14 -0.48 22.61 -22.20
CA LYS A 14 -1.12 23.92 -22.16
C LYS A 14 -1.58 24.09 -20.72
N THR A 15 -1.26 25.23 -20.11
CA THR A 15 -1.49 25.53 -18.70
C THR A 15 -2.97 25.35 -18.34
N ALA A 16 -3.35 24.13 -17.93
CA ALA A 16 -4.70 23.81 -17.53
C ALA A 16 -5.13 24.77 -16.43
N THR A 17 -6.33 25.31 -16.57
CA THR A 17 -6.96 26.17 -15.57
C THR A 17 -7.09 25.43 -14.24
N LEU A 18 -7.22 26.19 -13.15
CA LEU A 18 -7.40 25.62 -11.81
C LEU A 18 -8.62 24.68 -11.72
N SER A 19 -9.69 24.98 -12.48
CA SER A 19 -10.90 24.15 -12.53
C SER A 19 -10.62 22.82 -13.22
N GLU A 20 -9.98 22.83 -14.38
CA GLU A 20 -9.64 21.61 -15.12
C GLU A 20 -8.70 20.70 -14.31
N LYS A 21 -7.73 21.28 -13.60
CA LYS A 21 -6.86 20.52 -12.70
C LYS A 21 -7.63 19.87 -11.56
N LYS A 22 -8.62 20.57 -10.99
CA LYS A 22 -9.47 20.04 -9.91
C LYS A 22 -10.27 18.84 -10.39
N ASP A 23 -10.86 18.91 -11.58
CA ASP A 23 -11.65 17.82 -12.15
C ASP A 23 -10.78 16.59 -12.44
N VAL A 24 -9.55 16.80 -12.92
CA VAL A 24 -8.56 15.72 -13.11
C VAL A 24 -8.18 15.05 -11.78
N PHE A 25 -7.98 15.83 -10.72
CA PHE A 25 -7.71 15.26 -9.40
C PHE A 25 -8.89 14.48 -8.84
N GLU A 26 -10.13 14.98 -8.99
CA GLU A 26 -11.31 14.25 -8.51
C GLU A 26 -11.49 12.93 -9.26
N ASN A 27 -11.30 12.91 -10.58
CA ASN A 27 -11.30 11.66 -11.35
C ASN A 27 -10.21 10.69 -10.89
N CYS A 28 -9.02 11.20 -10.59
CA CYS A 28 -7.93 10.38 -10.07
C CYS A 28 -8.26 9.76 -8.69
N ILE A 29 -8.83 10.57 -7.79
CA ILE A 29 -9.28 10.14 -6.47
C ILE A 29 -10.33 9.02 -6.59
N GLN A 30 -11.29 9.16 -7.52
CA GLN A 30 -12.33 8.18 -7.76
C GLN A 30 -11.77 6.90 -8.37
N THR A 31 -10.97 7.02 -9.44
CA THR A 31 -10.38 5.88 -10.16
C THR A 31 -9.50 5.02 -9.28
N LEU A 32 -8.68 5.65 -8.43
CA LEU A 32 -7.79 4.94 -7.51
C LEU A 32 -8.48 4.49 -6.22
N GLY A 33 -9.74 4.90 -5.98
CA GLY A 33 -10.47 4.59 -4.76
C GLY A 33 -9.84 5.18 -3.50
N LEU A 34 -9.16 6.33 -3.58
CA LEU A 34 -8.32 6.85 -2.47
C LEU A 34 -9.11 7.11 -1.18
N LYS A 35 -10.41 7.43 -1.29
CA LYS A 35 -11.31 7.65 -0.15
C LYS A 35 -11.68 6.35 0.59
N TYR A 36 -11.43 5.19 -0.01
CA TYR A 36 -11.86 3.87 0.47
C TYR A 36 -10.69 3.00 0.94
N ILE A 37 -9.48 3.56 1.02
CA ILE A 37 -8.29 2.86 1.49
C ILE A 37 -8.45 2.55 2.98
N GLN A 38 -8.57 1.27 3.31
CA GLN A 38 -8.62 0.81 4.69
C GLN A 38 -7.23 0.50 5.22
N ARG A 39 -6.37 -0.08 4.38
CA ARG A 39 -4.97 -0.35 4.69
C ARG A 39 -4.07 0.08 3.54
N HIS A 40 -2.88 0.55 3.89
CA HIS A 40 -1.84 0.91 2.93
C HIS A 40 -0.57 0.12 3.21
N VAL A 41 -0.22 -0.75 2.27
CA VAL A 41 0.99 -1.56 2.29
C VAL A 41 2.13 -0.80 1.58
N PHE A 42 3.23 -0.60 2.28
CA PHE A 42 4.48 -0.08 1.72
C PHE A 42 5.49 -1.21 1.68
N ILE A 43 6.15 -1.43 0.55
CA ILE A 43 7.19 -2.46 0.43
C ILE A 43 8.45 -1.89 -0.21
N CYS A 44 9.58 -2.17 0.43
CA CYS A 44 10.92 -1.85 -0.06
C CYS A 44 11.20 -2.69 -1.32
N ALA A 45 11.20 -2.06 -2.50
CA ALA A 45 11.52 -2.75 -3.76
C ALA A 45 12.09 -1.80 -4.81
N ASP A 46 12.84 -2.39 -5.77
CA ASP A 46 13.51 -1.64 -6.83
C ASP A 46 14.44 -0.55 -6.28
N GLN A 47 15.21 -0.91 -5.25
CA GLN A 47 16.04 0.01 -4.51
C GLN A 47 17.20 0.53 -5.37
N THR A 48 17.55 1.80 -5.21
CA THR A 48 18.75 2.36 -5.86
C THR A 48 20.02 1.76 -5.25
N LYS A 49 19.97 1.46 -3.94
CA LYS A 49 21.05 0.79 -3.18
C LYS A 49 20.46 -0.40 -2.41
N PRO A 50 20.59 -1.64 -2.93
CA PRO A 50 19.94 -2.82 -2.37
C PRO A 50 20.71 -3.39 -1.16
N ASN A 51 20.55 -2.77 0.02
CA ASN A 51 21.33 -3.13 1.23
C ASN A 51 20.71 -4.28 2.06
N CYS A 52 19.38 -4.47 2.03
CA CYS A 52 18.70 -5.48 2.87
C CYS A 52 18.38 -6.79 2.16
N CYS A 53 18.30 -6.75 0.83
CA CYS A 53 18.08 -7.89 -0.06
C CYS A 53 18.52 -7.48 -1.47
N THR A 54 18.69 -8.44 -2.39
CA THR A 54 18.99 -8.12 -3.79
C THR A 54 17.79 -7.44 -4.48
N LYS A 55 18.07 -6.77 -5.60
CA LYS A 55 17.03 -6.10 -6.41
C LYS A 55 16.01 -7.08 -6.98
N ASP A 56 16.46 -8.26 -7.40
CA ASP A 56 15.57 -9.28 -7.99
C ASP A 56 14.60 -9.83 -6.96
N VAL A 57 15.07 -10.13 -5.74
CA VAL A 57 14.23 -10.58 -4.62
C VAL A 57 13.18 -9.52 -4.27
N SER A 58 13.54 -8.24 -4.27
CA SER A 58 12.60 -7.17 -3.93
C SER A 58 11.56 -6.93 -5.04
N LEU A 59 11.96 -7.06 -6.30
CA LEU A 59 11.05 -6.98 -7.45
C LEU A 59 10.08 -8.17 -7.50
N GLU A 60 10.55 -9.38 -7.19
CA GLU A 60 9.72 -10.57 -7.08
C GLU A 60 8.62 -10.38 -6.02
N ALA A 61 9.01 -9.94 -4.82
CA ALA A 61 8.08 -9.63 -3.74
C ALA A 61 7.03 -8.57 -4.13
N TRP A 62 7.47 -7.47 -4.78
CA TRP A 62 6.56 -6.43 -5.28
C TRP A 62 5.56 -6.98 -6.32
N ASN A 63 6.07 -7.73 -7.29
CA ASN A 63 5.24 -8.29 -8.36
C ASN A 63 4.23 -9.29 -7.82
N TYR A 64 4.62 -10.12 -6.84
CA TYR A 64 3.72 -11.02 -6.15
C TYR A 64 2.61 -10.26 -5.43
N LEU A 65 2.95 -9.30 -4.56
CA LEU A 65 1.98 -8.49 -3.83
C LEU A 65 0.96 -7.83 -4.77
N LYS A 66 1.46 -7.14 -5.81
CA LYS A 66 0.62 -6.45 -6.79
C LYS A 66 -0.34 -7.41 -7.49
N ARG A 67 0.17 -8.53 -8.01
CA ARG A 67 -0.63 -9.54 -8.70
C ARG A 67 -1.68 -10.14 -7.77
N ARG A 68 -1.29 -10.49 -6.55
CA ARG A 68 -2.14 -11.21 -5.60
C ARG A 68 -3.30 -10.36 -5.07
N LEU A 69 -3.05 -9.09 -4.75
CA LEU A 69 -4.13 -8.16 -4.37
C LEU A 69 -5.17 -8.02 -5.49
N LYS A 70 -4.71 -7.97 -6.75
CA LYS A 70 -5.59 -7.90 -7.91
C LYS A 70 -6.40 -9.19 -8.12
N GLU A 71 -5.76 -10.35 -8.02
CA GLU A 71 -6.44 -11.66 -8.13
C GLU A 71 -7.55 -11.82 -7.09
N LEU A 72 -7.39 -11.23 -5.92
CA LEU A 72 -8.37 -11.25 -4.83
C LEU A 72 -9.37 -10.09 -4.86
N GLY A 73 -9.27 -9.17 -5.84
CA GLY A 73 -10.14 -7.99 -5.93
C GLY A 73 -9.98 -7.01 -4.77
N LEU A 74 -8.81 -6.95 -4.13
CA LEU A 74 -8.55 -6.13 -2.95
C LEU A 74 -7.94 -4.76 -3.29
N ASP A 75 -7.50 -4.55 -4.53
CA ASP A 75 -6.79 -3.35 -4.96
C ASP A 75 -7.71 -2.19 -5.39
N HIS A 76 -9.03 -2.40 -5.40
CA HIS A 76 -10.05 -1.40 -5.70
C HIS A 76 -11.34 -1.69 -4.92
N PRO A 77 -12.12 -0.66 -4.55
CA PRO A 77 -13.42 -0.86 -3.92
C PRO A 77 -14.43 -1.44 -4.91
N THR A 78 -15.26 -2.35 -4.43
CA THR A 78 -16.37 -2.99 -5.15
C THR A 78 -17.68 -2.83 -4.36
N PRO A 79 -18.86 -3.06 -4.96
CA PRO A 79 -20.12 -3.07 -4.21
C PRO A 79 -20.12 -4.07 -3.04
N GLU A 80 -19.45 -5.21 -3.19
CA GLU A 80 -19.35 -6.27 -2.17
C GLU A 80 -18.27 -5.98 -1.12
N LEU A 81 -17.20 -5.27 -1.51
CA LEU A 81 -16.11 -4.85 -0.64
C LEU A 81 -15.86 -3.33 -0.82
N PRO A 82 -16.53 -2.47 -0.03
CA PRO A 82 -16.47 -1.00 -0.20
C PRO A 82 -15.15 -0.37 0.28
N SER A 83 -14.12 -1.18 0.51
CA SER A 83 -12.81 -0.78 0.97
C SER A 83 -11.73 -1.44 0.12
N CYS A 84 -10.56 -0.82 0.03
CA CYS A 84 -9.42 -1.41 -0.67
C CYS A 84 -8.13 -1.40 0.16
N ILE A 85 -7.19 -2.23 -0.27
CA ILE A 85 -5.81 -2.28 0.19
C ILE A 85 -4.96 -1.57 -0.84
N PHE A 86 -4.44 -0.41 -0.47
CA PHE A 86 -3.53 0.33 -1.31
C PHE A 86 -2.10 -0.17 -1.12
N ARG A 87 -1.28 -0.01 -2.16
CA ARG A 87 0.08 -0.53 -2.22
C ARG A 87 1.01 0.49 -2.87
N THR A 88 2.13 0.74 -2.21
CA THR A 88 3.18 1.64 -2.71
C THR A 88 4.53 0.93 -2.67
N LYS A 89 5.17 0.85 -3.85
CA LYS A 89 6.59 0.52 -3.96
C LYS A 89 7.40 1.69 -3.42
N VAL A 90 8.21 1.45 -2.40
CA VAL A 90 9.12 2.45 -1.83
C VAL A 90 10.57 2.03 -2.05
N ASN A 91 11.45 3.00 -2.26
CA ASN A 91 12.86 2.71 -2.51
C ASN A 91 13.57 2.20 -1.25
N CYS A 92 13.35 2.80 -0.08
CA CYS A 92 13.95 2.34 1.18
C CYS A 92 13.13 2.79 2.37
N LEU A 93 12.86 1.88 3.31
CA LEU A 93 12.21 2.17 4.59
C LEU A 93 13.21 2.42 5.74
N ARG A 94 14.51 2.54 5.42
CA ARG A 94 15.63 2.79 6.33
C ARG A 94 15.94 1.67 7.33
N VAL A 95 15.21 0.56 7.29
CA VAL A 95 15.53 -0.68 8.01
C VAL A 95 16.23 -1.62 7.03
N CYS A 96 17.55 -1.67 7.10
CA CYS A 96 18.37 -2.39 6.11
C CYS A 96 18.86 -3.76 6.62
N ILE A 97 17.98 -4.53 7.27
CA ILE A 97 18.30 -5.82 7.89
C ILE A 97 17.15 -6.78 7.54
N ASP A 98 17.47 -7.97 7.04
CA ASP A 98 16.48 -9.02 6.69
C ASP A 98 15.36 -8.53 5.74
N GLY A 99 15.74 -7.99 4.58
CA GLY A 99 14.78 -7.51 3.59
C GLY A 99 14.13 -8.62 2.75
N PRO A 100 13.08 -8.31 1.96
CA PRO A 100 12.43 -7.00 1.82
C PRO A 100 11.64 -6.59 3.07
N ILE A 101 11.65 -5.30 3.38
CA ILE A 101 10.84 -4.73 4.47
C ILE A 101 9.47 -4.31 3.94
N LEU A 102 8.42 -4.69 4.68
CA LEU A 102 7.03 -4.36 4.39
C LEU A 102 6.37 -3.71 5.62
N LEU A 103 5.62 -2.64 5.40
CA LEU A 103 4.89 -1.91 6.42
C LEU A 103 3.41 -1.85 6.07
N VAL A 104 2.54 -2.15 7.04
CA VAL A 104 1.09 -2.02 6.91
C VAL A 104 0.59 -0.90 7.83
N TYR A 105 -0.01 0.14 7.26
CA TYR A 105 -0.76 1.16 7.99
C TYR A 105 -2.27 1.00 7.78
N PRO A 106 -3.11 1.46 8.74
CA PRO A 106 -2.77 2.13 10.01
C PRO A 106 -2.31 1.18 11.12
N ASP A 107 -2.34 -0.13 10.88
CA ASP A 107 -2.00 -1.19 11.84
C ASP A 107 -0.59 -1.04 12.44
N GLY A 108 0.31 -0.35 11.74
CA GLY A 108 1.65 -0.04 12.23
C GLY A 108 2.53 -1.28 12.37
N VAL A 109 2.28 -2.29 11.53
CA VAL A 109 2.99 -3.57 11.58
C VAL A 109 4.13 -3.56 10.57
N TRP A 110 5.32 -3.87 11.06
CA TRP A 110 6.53 -3.97 10.26
C TRP A 110 6.97 -5.42 10.13
N TYR A 111 7.11 -5.87 8.89
CA TYR A 111 7.53 -7.22 8.53
C TYR A 111 8.92 -7.21 7.89
N ARG A 112 9.72 -8.21 8.24
CA ARG A 112 11.00 -8.56 7.58
C ARG A 112 10.81 -9.80 6.69
N ASN A 113 11.78 -10.08 5.82
CA ASN A 113 11.76 -11.21 4.90
C ASN A 113 10.43 -11.33 4.14
N ALA A 114 9.90 -10.22 3.61
CA ALA A 114 8.65 -10.22 2.86
C ALA A 114 8.81 -10.89 1.47
N THR A 115 9.09 -12.20 1.45
CA THR A 115 9.09 -13.04 0.25
C THR A 115 7.65 -13.31 -0.22
N PRO A 116 7.44 -13.85 -1.43
CA PRO A 116 6.11 -14.24 -1.89
C PRO A 116 5.30 -15.07 -0.90
N GLU A 117 5.92 -16.06 -0.25
CA GLU A 117 5.26 -16.94 0.73
C GLU A 117 4.84 -16.19 1.99
N VAL A 118 5.70 -15.30 2.47
CA VAL A 118 5.41 -14.45 3.63
C VAL A 118 4.34 -13.42 3.29
N ILE A 119 4.37 -12.85 2.09
CA ILE A 119 3.35 -11.93 1.60
C ILE A 119 1.99 -12.62 1.49
N GLU A 120 1.91 -13.88 1.04
CA GLU A 120 0.64 -14.61 1.03
C GLU A 120 0.06 -14.76 2.45
N ARG A 121 0.91 -15.06 3.44
CA ARG A 121 0.48 -15.10 4.85
C ARG A 121 0.04 -13.73 5.34
N ILE A 122 0.76 -12.66 4.99
CA ILE A 122 0.35 -11.30 5.36
C ILE A 122 -1.01 -10.96 4.73
N ILE A 123 -1.24 -11.27 3.46
CA ILE A 123 -2.51 -11.00 2.79
C ILE A 123 -3.64 -11.80 3.45
N THR A 124 -3.47 -13.11 3.60
CA THR A 124 -4.53 -14.02 4.06
C THR A 124 -4.78 -13.94 5.56
N GLU A 125 -3.73 -13.97 6.39
CA GLU A 125 -3.86 -13.92 7.85
C GLU A 125 -4.08 -12.47 8.32
N HIS A 126 -3.25 -11.51 7.89
CA HIS A 126 -3.30 -10.16 8.44
C HIS A 126 -4.32 -9.27 7.72
N LEU A 127 -4.20 -9.09 6.41
CA LEU A 127 -5.05 -8.11 5.70
C LEU A 127 -6.51 -8.56 5.59
N LEU A 128 -6.76 -9.85 5.39
CA LEU A 128 -8.11 -10.43 5.34
C LEU A 128 -8.57 -10.93 6.72
N GLY A 129 -7.70 -11.64 7.44
CA GLY A 129 -8.04 -12.30 8.70
C GLY A 129 -7.84 -11.47 9.97
N ASN A 130 -7.31 -10.24 9.87
CA ASN A 130 -6.96 -9.39 11.01
C ASN A 130 -6.02 -10.06 12.04
N LYS A 131 -5.20 -11.01 11.59
CA LYS A 131 -4.26 -11.79 12.41
C LYS A 131 -2.83 -11.54 11.96
N ILE A 132 -2.05 -10.86 12.79
CA ILE A 132 -0.65 -10.52 12.50
C ILE A 132 0.22 -11.79 12.41
N VAL A 133 1.09 -11.83 11.40
CA VAL A 133 2.05 -12.93 11.21
C VAL A 133 3.27 -12.70 12.10
N SER A 134 3.12 -12.96 13.41
CA SER A 134 4.07 -12.58 14.46
C SER A 134 5.50 -13.12 14.25
N GLU A 135 5.65 -14.22 13.51
CA GLU A 135 6.95 -14.79 13.15
C GLU A 135 7.83 -13.83 12.34
N TYR A 136 7.22 -13.03 11.46
CA TYR A 136 7.91 -12.07 10.59
C TYR A 136 7.71 -10.62 11.03
N ALA A 137 6.76 -10.35 11.92
CA ALA A 137 6.56 -9.02 12.48
C ALA A 137 7.67 -8.70 13.50
N PHE A 138 8.43 -7.63 13.28
CA PHE A 138 9.45 -7.18 14.24
C PHE A 138 9.04 -5.94 15.03
N LEU A 139 7.96 -5.26 14.63
CA LEU A 139 7.36 -4.15 15.34
C LEU A 139 5.86 -4.09 15.06
N ILE A 140 5.07 -3.81 16.10
CA ILE A 140 3.63 -3.54 16.01
C ILE A 140 3.38 -2.26 16.82
N GLN A 141 3.15 -1.15 16.13
CA GLN A 141 2.86 0.14 16.74
C GLN A 141 1.84 0.90 15.88
N PRO A 142 0.52 0.68 16.09
CA PRO A 142 -0.53 1.34 15.34
C PRO A 142 -0.41 2.86 15.39
N LEU A 143 -0.81 3.54 14.31
CA LEU A 143 -0.90 5.00 14.35
C LEU A 143 -1.97 5.43 15.36
N PRO A 144 -1.73 6.53 16.11
CA PRO A 144 -2.72 7.06 17.02
C PRO A 144 -3.98 7.45 16.22
N SER A 145 -5.14 7.00 16.69
CA SER A 145 -6.41 7.52 16.17
C SER A 145 -6.50 9.00 16.50
N THR A 146 -6.82 9.84 15.52
CA THR A 146 -7.18 11.23 15.81
C THR A 146 -8.36 11.21 16.78
N PRO A 147 -8.28 11.89 17.94
CA PRO A 147 -9.42 12.02 18.82
C PRO A 147 -10.57 12.64 18.03
N THR A 148 -11.74 12.01 18.03
CA THR A 148 -12.94 12.65 17.49
C THR A 148 -13.14 13.94 18.27
N PRO A 149 -13.27 15.12 17.63
CA PRO A 149 -13.57 16.35 18.34
C PRO A 149 -14.99 16.27 18.90
N ASN A 150 -15.14 15.70 20.11
CA ASN A 150 -16.23 15.95 21.07
C ASN A 150 -16.02 15.17 22.37
N ASN A 151 -15.43 15.86 23.36
CA ASN A 151 -15.91 15.94 24.75
C ASN A 151 -15.14 17.04 25.49
N ILE A 152 -15.21 18.27 24.97
CA ILE A 152 -15.14 19.45 25.85
C ILE A 152 -16.60 19.72 26.24
N ILE A 153 -17.09 18.98 27.24
CA ILE A 153 -18.30 19.34 27.96
C ILE A 153 -17.85 20.25 29.10
N SER A 154 -18.29 21.52 29.00
CA SER A 154 -18.45 22.56 30.03
C SER A 154 -17.54 22.53 31.26
#